data_AF-A0A3F2V3T6-F1
#
_entry.id   AF-A0A3F2V3T6-F1
#
_cell.length_a   1.000
_cell.length_b   1.000
_cell.length_c   1.000
_cell.angle_alpha   90.00
_cell.angle_beta   90.00
_cell.angle_gamma   90.00
#
_symmetry.space_group_name_H-M   'P 1'
#
loop_
_entity.id
_entity.type
_entity.pdbx_description
1 polymer ?
#
loop_
_entity_poly.entity_id
_entity_poly.type
_entity_poly.pdbx_seq_one_letter_code
_entity_poly.pdbx_strand_id
1 'polypeptide(L)'
;MVSVSSIPINQVILLLEGAKRSGLTTELLLQECGIDVGLLNDAEGRVDKKSFIHLMLAVMRHTEDEFMGLGFGRVSKPGTFSMMAHAVINCATLEKAIRRGIKFYELFDFAIYSRLIPSDDEAIIRFESRGELLFRAHILEAVVFLTLRFLSWLVGQQIVPKRINLDFECLDDGEFSSQFPCQVHYQQARSEIVLDSRFMTMPLVQNQLSLSKFLRASLEELMDGDIENASLNAQIRGIISKEFGNNFPDFLVVCDKLAMTPQTLRRRLKDENTSYQEIKDSIRKDASIYYLSKPELTIDEIALLMGFSEASSFHRAFKKWTGKTPSAYRQELLS
;
A
#
# COMPACT_ATOMS: atom_id res chain seq x y z
N MET A 1 19.03 21.08 -5.00
CA MET A 1 18.13 22.02 -4.29
C MET A 1 16.95 21.19 -3.82
N VAL A 2 16.92 20.86 -2.52
CA VAL A 2 15.84 20.07 -1.92
C VAL A 2 14.62 20.99 -1.83
N SER A 3 13.57 20.68 -2.58
CA SER A 3 12.29 21.39 -2.50
C SER A 3 11.80 21.31 -1.05
N VAL A 4 11.54 22.47 -0.43
CA VAL A 4 10.96 22.55 0.92
C VAL A 4 9.51 22.07 0.81
N SER A 5 9.27 20.83 1.24
CA SER A 5 7.95 20.15 1.25
C SER A 5 7.02 20.80 2.29
N SER A 6 6.44 21.93 1.91
CA SER A 6 5.46 22.66 2.71
C SER A 6 4.07 22.47 2.10
N ILE A 7 3.06 22.28 2.92
CA ILE A 7 1.65 22.07 2.59
C ILE A 7 0.91 23.39 2.79
N PRO A 8 0.14 23.89 1.82
CA PRO A 8 -0.60 25.14 1.98
C PRO A 8 -1.72 25.00 3.02
N ILE A 9 -2.04 26.12 3.68
CA ILE A 9 -2.96 26.15 4.81
C ILE A 9 -4.38 25.72 4.44
N ASN A 10 -4.76 25.85 3.17
CA ASN A 10 -6.07 25.40 2.68
C ASN A 10 -6.26 23.91 3.00
N GLN A 11 -5.25 23.06 2.74
CA GLN A 11 -5.29 21.62 3.03
C GLN A 11 -5.45 21.34 4.54
N VAL A 12 -4.89 22.19 5.40
CA VAL A 12 -5.01 22.10 6.86
C VAL A 12 -6.43 22.44 7.29
N ILE A 13 -6.98 23.54 6.80
CA ILE A 13 -8.35 23.98 7.06
C ILE A 13 -9.33 22.87 6.63
N LEU A 14 -9.07 22.24 5.49
CA LEU A 14 -9.86 21.13 4.95
C LEU A 14 -9.85 19.90 5.86
N LEU A 15 -8.69 19.49 6.34
CA LEU A 15 -8.53 18.37 7.27
C LEU A 15 -9.26 18.62 8.60
N LEU A 16 -9.19 19.85 9.12
CA LEU A 16 -9.87 20.26 10.35
C LEU A 16 -11.39 20.21 10.25
N GLU A 17 -11.95 20.32 9.05
CA GLU A 17 -13.40 20.29 8.85
C GLU A 17 -14.02 18.91 9.14
N GLY A 18 -13.28 17.84 8.85
CA GLY A 18 -13.65 16.48 9.27
C GLY A 18 -13.65 16.34 10.80
N ALA A 19 -12.66 16.94 11.46
CA ALA A 19 -12.58 16.99 12.91
C ALA A 19 -13.75 17.77 13.55
N LYS A 20 -14.11 18.94 12.99
CA LYS A 20 -15.26 19.74 13.47
C LYS A 20 -16.57 18.97 13.44
N ARG A 21 -16.79 18.18 12.38
CA ARG A 21 -18.02 17.35 12.23
C ARG A 21 -18.15 16.29 13.30
N SER A 22 -17.02 15.74 13.74
CA SER A 22 -16.96 14.80 14.85
C SER A 22 -17.03 15.49 16.22
N GLY A 23 -17.25 16.81 16.27
CA GLY A 23 -17.38 17.59 17.50
C GLY A 23 -16.06 17.99 18.14
N LEU A 24 -14.95 17.92 17.41
CA LEU A 24 -13.61 18.24 17.92
C LEU A 24 -13.30 19.74 17.79
N THR A 25 -12.58 20.26 18.79
CA THR A 25 -12.07 21.63 18.79
C THR A 25 -10.80 21.71 17.94
N THR A 26 -10.84 22.47 16.85
CA THR A 26 -9.76 22.55 15.87
C THR A 26 -8.49 23.21 16.41
N GLU A 27 -8.63 24.16 17.31
CA GLU A 27 -7.51 24.86 17.96
C GLU A 27 -6.69 23.91 18.82
N LEU A 28 -7.34 22.97 19.52
CA LEU A 28 -6.65 21.97 20.35
C LEU A 28 -5.88 20.96 19.48
N LEU A 29 -6.45 20.56 18.35
CA LEU A 29 -5.80 19.67 17.39
C LEU A 29 -4.55 20.31 16.75
N LEU A 30 -4.64 21.59 16.40
CA LEU A 30 -3.51 22.34 15.86
C LEU A 30 -2.40 22.49 16.90
N GLN A 31 -2.75 22.81 18.15
CA GLN A 31 -1.80 22.90 19.26
C GLN A 31 -1.13 21.54 19.56
N GLU A 32 -1.87 20.43 19.54
CA GLU A 32 -1.32 19.07 19.68
C GLU A 32 -0.23 18.79 18.63
N CYS A 33 -0.41 19.33 17.42
CA CYS A 33 0.48 19.11 16.28
C CYS A 33 1.55 20.20 16.09
N GLY A 34 1.63 21.18 17.00
CA GLY A 34 2.60 22.27 16.92
C GLY A 34 2.34 23.26 15.79
N ILE A 35 1.11 23.31 15.26
CA ILE A 35 0.71 24.24 14.20
C ILE A 35 0.15 25.51 14.83
N ASP A 36 0.71 26.67 14.44
CA ASP A 36 0.20 27.96 14.89
C ASP A 36 -1.23 28.18 14.38
N VAL A 37 -2.17 28.37 15.30
CA VAL A 37 -3.58 28.68 14.98
C VAL A 37 -3.70 29.98 14.18
N GLY A 38 -2.77 30.92 14.36
CA GLY A 38 -2.71 32.15 13.60
C GLY A 38 -2.61 31.93 12.09
N LEU A 39 -1.99 30.82 11.65
CA LEU A 39 -1.84 30.47 10.24
C LEU A 39 -3.20 30.29 9.55
N LEU A 40 -4.26 29.89 10.25
CA LEU A 40 -5.59 29.72 9.66
C LEU A 40 -6.16 31.01 9.03
N ASN A 41 -5.63 32.18 9.41
CA ASN A 41 -6.04 33.48 8.88
C ASN A 41 -5.13 33.99 7.75
N ASP A 42 -4.06 33.27 7.42
CA ASP A 42 -3.11 33.63 6.38
C ASP A 42 -3.38 32.81 5.12
N ALA A 43 -3.97 33.40 4.08
CA ALA A 43 -4.30 32.70 2.84
C ALA A 43 -3.09 32.07 2.13
N GLU A 44 -1.89 32.63 2.33
CA GLU A 44 -0.64 32.13 1.77
C GLU A 44 0.15 31.26 2.77
N GLY A 45 -0.44 31.01 3.94
CA GLY A 45 0.15 30.24 5.01
C GLY A 45 0.53 28.84 4.53
N ARG A 46 1.66 28.33 5.01
CA ARG A 46 2.11 26.97 4.75
C ARG A 46 2.59 26.31 6.03
N VAL A 47 2.35 25.02 6.15
CA VAL A 47 2.89 24.17 7.23
C VAL A 47 3.89 23.20 6.65
N ASP A 48 4.87 22.79 7.45
CA ASP A 48 5.72 21.70 7.03
C ASP A 48 4.91 20.39 6.94
N LYS A 49 5.32 19.53 6.01
CA LYS A 49 4.65 18.26 5.75
C LYS A 49 4.57 17.36 6.99
N LYS A 50 5.53 17.40 7.92
CA LYS A 50 5.50 16.56 9.13
C LYS A 50 4.38 16.99 10.07
N SER A 51 4.26 18.29 10.30
CA SER A 51 3.16 18.86 11.09
C SER A 51 1.79 18.53 10.47
N PHE A 52 1.66 18.60 9.13
CA PHE A 52 0.43 18.21 8.45
C PHE A 52 0.10 16.71 8.64
N ILE A 53 1.08 15.83 8.57
CA ILE A 53 0.92 14.39 8.81
C ILE A 53 0.50 14.11 10.25
N HIS A 54 1.12 14.78 11.22
CA HIS A 54 0.74 14.67 12.62
C HIS A 54 -0.71 15.08 12.83
N LEU A 55 -1.15 16.16 12.16
CA LEU A 55 -2.54 16.59 12.19
C LEU A 55 -3.47 15.53 11.60
N MET A 56 -3.13 14.92 10.47
CA MET A 56 -3.94 13.84 9.87
C MET A 56 -4.12 12.68 10.85
N LEU A 57 -3.03 12.24 11.46
CA LEU A 57 -3.06 11.16 12.44
C LEU A 57 -3.84 11.54 13.70
N ALA A 58 -3.74 12.78 14.16
CA ALA A 58 -4.52 13.28 15.29
C ALA A 58 -6.01 13.26 14.97
N VAL A 59 -6.41 13.79 13.81
CA VAL A 59 -7.81 13.76 13.36
C VAL A 59 -8.31 12.32 13.28
N MET A 60 -7.60 11.41 12.60
CA MET A 60 -8.01 9.99 12.53
C MET A 60 -8.21 9.33 13.89
N ARG A 61 -7.32 9.61 14.86
CA ARG A 61 -7.42 9.07 16.23
C ARG A 61 -8.66 9.60 16.94
N HIS A 62 -8.86 10.93 16.90
CA HIS A 62 -9.94 11.57 17.63
C HIS A 62 -11.32 11.36 16.99
N THR A 63 -11.38 11.19 15.65
CA THR A 63 -12.63 10.86 14.95
C THR A 63 -12.96 9.37 14.96
N GLU A 64 -12.03 8.51 15.39
CA GLU A 64 -12.05 7.06 15.19
C GLU A 64 -12.42 6.68 13.74
N ASP A 65 -11.89 7.43 12.77
CA ASP A 65 -12.21 7.28 11.35
C ASP A 65 -10.93 7.43 10.50
N GLU A 66 -10.58 6.38 9.76
CA GLU A 66 -9.48 6.39 8.78
C GLU A 66 -9.78 7.35 7.61
N PHE A 67 -11.04 7.75 7.42
CA PHE A 67 -11.41 8.84 6.51
C PHE A 67 -11.51 10.22 7.21
N MET A 68 -10.97 10.35 8.43
CA MET A 68 -10.82 11.63 9.16
C MET A 68 -12.14 12.37 9.42
N GLY A 69 -13.28 11.68 9.49
CA GLY A 69 -14.60 12.29 9.66
C GLY A 69 -15.13 12.97 8.39
N LEU A 70 -14.46 12.77 7.25
CA LEU A 70 -14.84 13.35 5.96
C LEU A 70 -15.85 12.48 5.19
N GLY A 71 -16.01 11.21 5.58
CA GLY A 71 -16.99 10.30 4.99
C GLY A 71 -18.41 10.47 5.55
N PHE A 72 -19.42 10.17 4.71
CA PHE A 72 -20.79 9.94 5.15
C PHE A 72 -21.12 8.44 5.08
N GLY A 73 -21.91 7.92 6.02
CA GLY A 73 -22.23 6.47 6.11
C GLY A 73 -21.50 5.79 7.27
N ARG A 74 -21.11 4.52 7.11
CA ARG A 74 -20.36 3.82 8.17
C ARG A 74 -18.94 4.36 8.27
N VAL A 75 -18.49 4.58 9.51
CA VAL A 75 -17.13 5.02 9.85
C VAL A 75 -16.12 3.93 9.50
N SER A 76 -15.01 4.29 8.87
CA SER A 76 -13.88 3.36 8.68
C SER A 76 -13.04 3.34 9.94
N LYS A 77 -13.36 2.44 10.87
CA LYS A 77 -12.65 2.39 12.16
C LYS A 77 -11.15 2.16 11.98
N PRO A 78 -10.30 2.68 12.89
CA PRO A 78 -8.87 2.41 12.89
C PRO A 78 -8.59 0.90 12.82
N GLY A 79 -7.77 0.50 11.87
CA GLY A 79 -7.47 -0.90 11.58
C GLY A 79 -8.26 -1.49 10.41
N THR A 80 -9.22 -0.78 9.83
CA THR A 80 -9.96 -1.27 8.64
C THR A 80 -9.02 -1.43 7.44
N PHE A 81 -8.17 -0.44 7.17
CA PHE A 81 -7.11 -0.56 6.17
C PHE A 81 -6.11 -1.67 6.51
N SER A 82 -5.74 -1.83 7.78
CA SER A 82 -4.85 -2.92 8.22
C SER A 82 -5.45 -4.31 7.92
N MET A 83 -6.74 -4.50 8.22
CA MET A 83 -7.46 -5.73 7.91
C MET A 83 -7.54 -5.98 6.40
N MET A 84 -7.82 -4.93 5.62
CA MET A 84 -7.81 -5.01 4.15
C MET A 84 -6.43 -5.43 3.64
N ALA A 85 -5.36 -4.78 4.11
CA ALA A 85 -4.01 -5.07 3.72
C ALA A 85 -3.63 -6.52 4.06
N HIS A 86 -4.01 -7.02 5.24
CA HIS A 86 -3.86 -8.43 5.62
C HIS A 86 -4.66 -9.39 4.73
N ALA A 87 -5.85 -9.00 4.27
CA ALA A 87 -6.65 -9.82 3.37
C ALA A 87 -6.00 -9.97 2.00
N VAL A 88 -5.33 -8.93 1.48
CA VAL A 88 -4.76 -8.91 0.13
C VAL A 88 -3.30 -9.37 0.06
N ILE A 89 -2.53 -9.32 1.15
CA ILE A 89 -1.07 -9.53 1.13
C ILE A 89 -0.64 -10.88 0.57
N ASN A 90 -1.48 -11.91 0.68
CA ASN A 90 -1.21 -13.26 0.18
C ASN A 90 -1.78 -13.51 -1.24
N CYS A 91 -2.22 -12.46 -1.94
CA CYS A 91 -2.68 -12.59 -3.32
C CYS A 91 -1.50 -12.87 -4.26
N ALA A 92 -1.73 -13.72 -5.26
CA ALA A 92 -0.68 -14.08 -6.22
C ALA A 92 -0.34 -12.96 -7.21
N THR A 93 -1.29 -12.07 -7.53
CA THR A 93 -1.10 -10.99 -8.51
C THR A 93 -1.77 -9.70 -8.05
N LEU A 94 -1.31 -8.56 -8.59
CA LEU A 94 -1.86 -7.25 -8.29
C LEU A 94 -3.36 -7.17 -8.60
N GLU A 95 -3.80 -7.75 -9.72
CA GLU A 95 -5.23 -7.80 -10.06
C GLU A 95 -6.05 -8.49 -8.96
N LYS A 96 -5.59 -9.64 -8.47
CA LYS A 96 -6.26 -10.39 -7.40
C LYS A 96 -6.29 -9.59 -6.10
N ALA A 97 -5.21 -8.87 -5.79
CA ALA A 97 -5.14 -7.98 -4.63
C ALA A 97 -6.15 -6.83 -4.74
N ILE A 98 -6.18 -6.13 -5.88
CA ILE A 98 -7.14 -5.03 -6.13
C ILE A 98 -8.58 -5.54 -6.03
N ARG A 99 -8.91 -6.63 -6.72
CA ARG A 99 -10.27 -7.21 -6.69
C ARG A 99 -10.67 -7.64 -5.29
N ARG A 100 -9.75 -8.23 -4.51
CA ARG A 100 -10.02 -8.64 -3.12
C ARG A 100 -10.17 -7.42 -2.21
N GLY A 101 -9.37 -6.37 -2.40
CA GLY A 101 -9.49 -5.11 -1.65
C GLY A 101 -10.83 -4.42 -1.92
N ILE A 102 -11.25 -4.35 -3.19
CA ILE A 102 -12.58 -3.85 -3.57
C ILE A 102 -13.68 -4.63 -2.86
N LYS A 103 -13.67 -5.96 -2.95
CA LYS A 103 -14.64 -6.83 -2.28
C LYS A 103 -14.64 -6.67 -0.76
N PHE A 104 -13.47 -6.44 -0.16
CA PHE A 104 -13.37 -6.18 1.27
C PHE A 104 -14.11 -4.89 1.64
N TYR A 105 -13.88 -3.80 0.89
CA TYR A 105 -14.55 -2.53 1.14
C TYR A 105 -16.05 -2.55 0.82
N GLU A 106 -16.51 -3.38 -0.13
CA GLU A 106 -17.94 -3.60 -0.40
C GLU A 106 -18.70 -4.20 0.79
N LEU A 107 -18.01 -4.84 1.75
CA LEU A 107 -18.63 -5.32 3.00
C LEU A 107 -19.05 -4.16 3.92
N PHE A 108 -18.56 -2.95 3.64
CA PHE A 108 -18.86 -1.75 4.38
C PHE A 108 -19.69 -0.80 3.53
N ASP A 109 -20.64 -0.11 4.17
CA ASP A 109 -21.45 0.91 3.52
C ASP A 109 -20.72 2.26 3.56
N PHE A 110 -19.59 2.32 2.85
CA PHE A 110 -18.75 3.50 2.74
C PHE A 110 -19.26 4.45 1.65
N ALA A 111 -19.00 5.75 1.89
CA ALA A 111 -19.38 6.84 1.01
C ALA A 111 -18.70 6.76 -0.37
N ILE A 112 -17.47 6.24 -0.40
CA ILE A 112 -16.68 6.04 -1.61
C ILE A 112 -16.44 4.54 -1.78
N TYR A 113 -16.60 4.07 -3.00
CA TYR A 113 -16.29 2.71 -3.41
C TYR A 113 -15.51 2.74 -4.73
N SER A 114 -14.83 1.64 -5.02
CA SER A 114 -14.03 1.53 -6.23
C SER A 114 -14.42 0.31 -7.05
N ARG A 115 -14.16 0.38 -8.36
CA ARG A 115 -14.38 -0.71 -9.31
C ARG A 115 -13.12 -0.90 -10.15
N LEU A 116 -12.81 -2.15 -10.45
CA LEU A 116 -11.77 -2.51 -11.41
C LEU A 116 -12.43 -2.86 -12.74
N ILE A 117 -12.18 -2.02 -13.74
CA ILE A 117 -12.70 -2.18 -15.10
C ILE A 117 -11.53 -2.65 -15.98
N PRO A 118 -11.52 -3.92 -16.41
CA PRO A 118 -10.53 -4.39 -17.38
C PRO A 118 -10.84 -3.84 -18.77
N SER A 119 -9.79 -3.50 -19.51
CA SER A 119 -9.76 -3.21 -20.93
C SER A 119 -8.57 -3.96 -21.54
N ASP A 120 -8.45 -4.01 -22.87
CA ASP A 120 -7.41 -4.81 -23.54
C ASP A 120 -5.99 -4.37 -23.13
N ASP A 121 -5.68 -3.08 -23.27
CA ASP A 121 -4.35 -2.51 -22.96
C ASP A 121 -4.31 -1.67 -21.66
N GLU A 122 -5.44 -1.56 -20.98
CA GLU A 122 -5.60 -0.72 -19.78
C GLU A 122 -6.34 -1.45 -18.66
N ALA A 123 -5.95 -1.16 -17.43
CA ALA A 123 -6.69 -1.52 -16.24
C ALA A 123 -7.11 -0.24 -15.52
N ILE A 124 -8.41 -0.04 -15.37
CA ILE A 124 -8.98 1.20 -14.81
C ILE A 124 -9.47 0.93 -13.40
N ILE A 125 -8.92 1.66 -12.43
CA ILE A 125 -9.45 1.72 -11.07
C ILE A 125 -10.33 2.97 -11.00
N ARG A 126 -11.65 2.79 -11.01
CA ARG A 126 -12.62 3.87 -10.97
C ARG A 126 -13.12 4.08 -9.55
N PHE A 127 -13.21 5.34 -9.12
CA PHE A 127 -13.76 5.73 -7.82
C PHE A 127 -15.13 6.36 -8.00
N GLU A 128 -16.07 5.96 -7.16
CA GLU A 128 -17.44 6.43 -7.20
C GLU A 128 -17.91 6.77 -5.78
N SER A 129 -18.77 7.78 -5.69
CA SER A 129 -19.36 8.20 -4.42
C SER A 129 -20.86 7.93 -4.42
N ARG A 130 -21.42 7.62 -3.24
CA ARG A 130 -22.86 7.55 -3.01
C ARG A 130 -23.35 8.90 -2.50
N GLY A 131 -24.32 9.50 -3.19
CA GLY A 131 -24.93 10.78 -2.78
C GLY A 131 -23.98 11.99 -2.88
N GLU A 132 -24.42 13.11 -2.31
CA GLU A 132 -23.58 14.30 -2.16
C GLU A 132 -22.56 14.07 -1.05
N LEU A 133 -21.28 14.05 -1.44
CA LEU A 133 -20.16 13.93 -0.52
C LEU A 133 -19.52 15.32 -0.39
N LEU A 134 -19.69 15.95 0.77
CA LEU A 134 -18.97 17.19 1.06
C LEU A 134 -17.47 16.89 1.08
N PHE A 135 -16.65 17.77 0.49
CA PHE A 135 -15.19 17.60 0.37
C PHE A 135 -14.74 16.40 -0.48
N ARG A 136 -15.62 15.90 -1.35
CA ARG A 136 -15.35 14.74 -2.22
C ARG A 136 -14.01 14.78 -2.94
N ALA A 137 -13.69 15.92 -3.53
CA ALA A 137 -12.52 16.08 -4.37
C ALA A 137 -11.22 15.78 -3.59
N HIS A 138 -11.05 16.37 -2.40
CA HIS A 138 -9.92 16.10 -1.51
C HIS A 138 -9.86 14.67 -1.01
N ILE A 139 -11.00 14.06 -0.67
CA ILE A 139 -11.05 12.66 -0.24
C ILE A 139 -10.59 11.77 -1.40
N LEU A 140 -11.04 12.05 -2.63
CA LEU A 140 -10.63 11.31 -3.82
C LEU A 140 -9.15 11.49 -4.12
N GLU A 141 -8.59 12.70 -3.99
CA GLU A 141 -7.15 12.94 -4.13
C GLU A 141 -6.34 12.09 -3.13
N ALA A 142 -6.72 12.11 -1.86
CA ALA A 142 -6.07 11.28 -0.83
C ALA A 142 -6.20 9.78 -1.14
N VAL A 143 -7.38 9.30 -1.53
CA VAL A 143 -7.61 7.90 -1.88
C VAL A 143 -6.81 7.48 -3.11
N VAL A 144 -6.72 8.33 -4.15
CA VAL A 144 -5.91 8.07 -5.35
C VAL A 144 -4.43 7.94 -4.99
N PHE A 145 -3.92 8.89 -4.22
CA PHE A 145 -2.54 8.88 -3.75
C PHE A 145 -2.20 7.63 -2.94
N LEU A 146 -3.01 7.33 -1.92
CA LEU A 146 -2.82 6.16 -1.05
C LEU A 146 -2.94 4.84 -1.82
N THR A 147 -3.89 4.77 -2.75
CA THR A 147 -4.04 3.61 -3.64
C THR A 147 -2.76 3.38 -4.43
N LEU A 148 -2.23 4.39 -5.12
CA LEU A 148 -1.02 4.23 -5.92
C LEU A 148 0.21 3.88 -5.08
N ARG A 149 0.35 4.48 -3.90
CA ARG A 149 1.45 4.13 -2.98
C ARG A 149 1.35 2.69 -2.50
N PHE A 150 0.17 2.26 -2.06
CA PHE A 150 -0.03 0.91 -1.57
C PHE A 150 0.16 -0.15 -2.67
N LEU A 151 -0.39 0.08 -3.87
CA LEU A 151 -0.19 -0.83 -5.00
C LEU A 151 1.28 -0.90 -5.44
N SER A 152 1.98 0.23 -5.48
CA SER A 152 3.42 0.27 -5.77
C SER A 152 4.23 -0.49 -4.72
N TRP A 153 3.90 -0.31 -3.44
CA TRP A 153 4.52 -1.05 -2.35
C TRP A 153 4.28 -2.56 -2.48
N LEU A 154 3.04 -2.99 -2.77
CA LEU A 154 2.69 -4.41 -2.94
C LEU A 154 3.52 -5.12 -4.01
N VAL A 155 3.81 -4.45 -5.13
CA VAL A 155 4.63 -5.00 -6.23
C VAL A 155 6.11 -4.64 -6.13
N GLY A 156 6.50 -3.83 -5.15
CA GLY A 156 7.88 -3.44 -4.86
C GLY A 156 8.54 -2.58 -5.92
N GLN A 157 7.74 -1.87 -6.73
CA GLN A 157 8.21 -0.89 -7.70
C GLN A 157 7.17 0.20 -7.90
N GLN A 158 7.60 1.37 -8.35
CA GLN A 158 6.69 2.47 -8.67
C GLN A 158 5.73 2.07 -9.81
N ILE A 159 4.43 2.15 -9.55
CA ILE A 159 3.40 2.09 -10.58
C ILE A 159 3.18 3.50 -11.10
N VAL A 160 3.62 3.75 -12.34
CA VAL A 160 3.35 4.99 -13.06
C VAL A 160 2.06 4.82 -13.86
N PRO A 161 0.97 5.55 -13.53
CA PRO A 161 -0.25 5.52 -14.32
C PRO A 161 -0.01 6.04 -15.73
N LYS A 162 -0.82 5.58 -16.70
CA LYS A 162 -0.88 6.22 -18.02
C LYS A 162 -1.44 7.64 -17.88
N ARG A 163 -2.48 7.79 -17.04
CA ARG A 163 -3.11 9.05 -16.68
C ARG A 163 -3.96 8.89 -15.42
N ILE A 164 -4.26 10.01 -14.77
CA ILE A 164 -5.27 10.12 -13.74
C ILE A 164 -6.34 11.08 -14.27
N ASN A 165 -7.60 10.65 -14.25
CA ASN A 165 -8.74 11.47 -14.61
C ASN A 165 -9.50 11.80 -13.33
N LEU A 166 -9.89 13.06 -13.14
CA LEU A 166 -10.66 13.55 -12.02
C LEU A 166 -11.89 14.28 -12.55
N ASP A 167 -13.05 13.99 -11.98
CA ASP A 167 -14.34 14.55 -12.42
C ASP A 167 -14.71 15.89 -11.75
N PHE A 168 -13.74 16.50 -11.09
CA PHE A 168 -13.84 17.80 -10.44
C PHE A 168 -12.77 18.75 -10.99
N GLU A 169 -12.92 20.04 -10.69
CA GLU A 169 -11.96 21.08 -11.05
C GLU A 169 -10.69 21.02 -10.20
N CYS A 170 -9.60 21.62 -10.68
CA CYS A 170 -8.37 21.73 -9.91
C CYS A 170 -8.61 22.61 -8.68
N LEU A 171 -8.29 22.10 -7.48
CA LEU A 171 -8.56 22.76 -6.21
C LEU A 171 -7.36 23.57 -5.69
N ASP A 172 -6.19 23.34 -6.28
CA ASP A 172 -4.91 23.93 -5.91
C ASP A 172 -4.16 24.46 -7.15
N ASP A 173 -2.96 24.97 -6.96
CA ASP A 173 -2.09 25.47 -8.04
C ASP A 173 -1.35 24.33 -8.79
N GLY A 174 -1.94 23.14 -8.84
CA GLY A 174 -1.37 21.93 -9.43
C GLY A 174 -0.48 21.12 -8.47
N GLU A 175 -0.52 21.39 -7.17
CA GLU A 175 0.30 20.71 -6.16
C GLU A 175 -0.02 19.21 -6.12
N PHE A 176 -1.29 18.80 -6.12
CA PHE A 176 -1.68 17.40 -6.23
C PHE A 176 -1.07 16.74 -7.48
N SER A 177 -1.23 17.37 -8.65
CA SER A 177 -0.74 16.83 -9.91
C SER A 177 0.77 16.64 -9.95
N SER A 178 1.52 17.52 -9.26
CA SER A 178 2.99 17.49 -9.19
C SER A 178 3.53 16.26 -8.44
N GLN A 179 2.69 15.56 -7.67
CA GLN A 179 3.06 14.36 -6.92
C GLN A 179 3.14 13.11 -7.80
N PHE A 180 2.66 13.17 -9.05
CA PHE A 180 2.59 12.02 -9.94
C PHE A 180 3.46 12.22 -11.19
N PRO A 181 4.23 11.20 -11.62
CA PRO A 181 5.01 11.24 -12.85
C PRO A 181 4.15 10.99 -14.11
N CYS A 182 2.86 11.35 -14.08
CA CYS A 182 1.91 11.16 -15.17
C CYS A 182 0.99 12.38 -15.30
N GLN A 183 0.27 12.49 -16.43
CA GLN A 183 -0.72 13.56 -16.60
C GLN A 183 -1.93 13.34 -15.69
N VAL A 184 -2.35 14.42 -15.01
CA VAL A 184 -3.61 14.49 -14.26
C VAL A 184 -4.56 15.40 -15.03
N HIS A 185 -5.70 14.86 -15.44
CA HIS A 185 -6.74 15.58 -16.16
C HIS A 185 -7.92 15.86 -15.24
N TYR A 186 -8.27 17.12 -15.08
CA TYR A 186 -9.42 17.57 -14.31
C TYR A 186 -10.67 17.72 -15.21
N GLN A 187 -11.83 17.91 -14.59
CA GLN A 187 -13.13 18.09 -15.25
C GLN A 187 -13.47 16.98 -16.27
N GLN A 188 -13.08 15.75 -15.96
CA GLN A 188 -13.38 14.56 -16.77
C GLN A 188 -14.76 13.98 -16.40
N ALA A 189 -15.24 13.02 -17.19
CA ALA A 189 -16.53 12.38 -16.91
C ALA A 189 -16.51 11.49 -15.65
N ARG A 190 -15.32 11.01 -15.23
CA ARG A 190 -15.13 10.05 -14.14
C ARG A 190 -13.82 10.30 -13.41
N SER A 191 -13.81 10.02 -12.10
CA SER A 191 -12.60 9.93 -11.29
C SER A 191 -12.01 8.51 -11.36
N GLU A 192 -10.82 8.37 -11.97
CA GLU A 192 -10.20 7.07 -12.23
C GLU A 192 -8.67 7.14 -12.40
N ILE A 193 -8.00 6.08 -11.98
CA ILE A 193 -6.60 5.81 -12.28
C ILE A 193 -6.56 4.85 -13.47
N VAL A 194 -5.83 5.22 -14.52
CA VAL A 194 -5.64 4.37 -15.70
C VAL A 194 -4.23 3.79 -15.68
N LEU A 195 -4.15 2.47 -15.54
CA LEU A 195 -2.90 1.72 -15.52
C LEU A 195 -2.70 0.96 -16.83
N ASP A 196 -1.45 0.65 -17.15
CA ASP A 196 -1.14 -0.35 -18.15
C ASP A 196 -1.58 -1.75 -17.68
N SER A 197 -2.24 -2.54 -18.55
CA SER A 197 -2.76 -3.86 -18.17
C SER A 197 -1.65 -4.82 -17.71
N ARG A 198 -0.38 -4.62 -18.11
CA ARG A 198 0.77 -5.41 -17.64
C ARG A 198 0.94 -5.43 -16.11
N PHE A 199 0.47 -4.39 -15.42
CA PHE A 199 0.55 -4.33 -13.96
C PHE A 199 -0.35 -5.37 -13.30
N MET A 200 -1.45 -5.78 -13.95
CA MET A 200 -2.42 -6.73 -13.38
C MET A 200 -1.84 -8.12 -13.16
N THR A 201 -0.89 -8.54 -14.00
CA THR A 201 -0.19 -9.83 -13.89
C THR A 201 1.02 -9.78 -12.96
N MET A 202 1.38 -8.61 -12.43
CA MET A 202 2.54 -8.51 -11.56
C MET A 202 2.34 -9.29 -10.25
N PRO A 203 3.35 -10.06 -9.82
CA PRO A 203 3.31 -10.76 -8.55
C PRO A 203 3.44 -9.78 -7.39
N LEU A 204 2.75 -10.08 -6.29
CA LEU A 204 2.99 -9.38 -5.03
C LEU A 204 4.33 -9.82 -4.49
N VAL A 205 5.15 -8.84 -4.15
CA VAL A 205 6.46 -9.09 -3.54
C VAL A 205 6.44 -8.81 -2.05
N GLN A 206 5.33 -8.38 -1.46
CA GLN A 206 5.27 -8.16 -0.02
C GLN A 206 4.79 -9.41 0.73
N ASN A 207 5.09 -9.51 2.03
CA ASN A 207 4.69 -10.61 2.89
C ASN A 207 4.09 -10.08 4.21
N GLN A 208 3.62 -10.99 5.05
CA GLN A 208 3.05 -10.63 6.36
C GLN A 208 4.01 -9.85 7.28
N LEU A 209 5.31 -10.14 7.24
CA LEU A 209 6.33 -9.43 8.04
C LEU A 209 6.60 -8.03 7.50
N SER A 210 6.73 -7.85 6.18
CA SER A 210 6.92 -6.53 5.56
C SER A 210 5.65 -5.69 5.71
N LEU A 211 4.46 -6.32 5.65
CA LEU A 211 3.21 -5.66 6.00
C LEU A 211 3.18 -5.21 7.46
N SER A 212 3.61 -6.06 8.41
CA SER A 212 3.68 -5.67 9.82
C SER A 212 4.63 -4.48 10.04
N LYS A 213 5.69 -4.37 9.24
CA LYS A 213 6.60 -3.21 9.27
C LYS A 213 5.96 -1.99 8.63
N PHE A 214 5.35 -2.14 7.46
CA PHE A 214 4.63 -1.08 6.74
C PHE A 214 3.53 -0.45 7.60
N LEU A 215 2.76 -1.27 8.33
CA LEU A 215 1.69 -0.80 9.23
C LEU A 215 2.21 -0.19 10.54
N ARG A 216 3.45 -0.47 10.93
CA ARG A 216 4.11 0.10 12.12
C ARG A 216 4.98 1.32 11.80
N ALA A 217 5.44 1.42 10.54
CA ALA A 217 6.13 2.59 10.04
C ALA A 217 5.23 3.81 10.28
N SER A 218 5.82 4.90 10.75
CA SER A 218 5.06 6.13 10.90
C SER A 218 4.52 6.56 9.54
N LEU A 219 3.36 7.22 9.52
CA LEU A 219 2.82 7.79 8.29
C LEU A 219 3.83 8.76 7.64
N GLU A 220 4.69 9.39 8.46
CA GLU A 220 5.84 10.19 8.03
C GLU A 220 6.83 9.39 7.17
N GLU A 221 7.23 8.18 7.57
CA GLU A 221 8.12 7.30 6.79
C GLU A 221 7.47 6.85 5.46
N LEU A 222 6.16 6.61 5.47
CA LEU A 222 5.40 6.27 4.27
C LEU A 222 5.21 7.45 3.32
N MET A 223 5.24 8.68 3.83
CA MET A 223 5.02 9.91 3.08
C MET A 223 6.32 10.55 2.59
N ASP A 224 7.40 10.49 3.37
CA ASP A 224 8.75 10.98 3.02
C ASP A 224 9.55 10.00 2.15
N GLY A 225 9.11 8.75 2.04
CA GLY A 225 9.71 7.80 1.12
C GLY A 225 9.56 8.25 -0.34
N ASP A 226 10.67 8.65 -0.95
CA ASP A 226 10.87 8.51 -2.40
C ASP A 226 10.44 7.09 -2.78
N ILE A 227 9.38 6.98 -3.59
CA ILE A 227 8.94 5.69 -4.15
C ILE A 227 10.06 5.06 -5.00
N GLU A 228 11.08 5.85 -5.39
CA GLU A 228 12.31 5.38 -6.02
C GLU A 228 13.14 4.44 -5.12
N ASN A 229 12.96 4.50 -3.81
CA ASN A 229 13.56 3.56 -2.86
C ASN A 229 12.53 2.55 -2.36
N ALA A 230 12.02 1.70 -3.27
CA ALA A 230 11.44 0.42 -2.83
C ALA A 230 12.40 -0.21 -1.82
N SER A 231 11.89 -0.70 -0.68
CA SER A 231 12.76 -1.28 0.36
C SER A 231 13.69 -2.32 -0.27
N LEU A 232 14.91 -2.44 0.23
CA LEU A 232 15.90 -3.37 -0.31
C LEU A 232 15.33 -4.79 -0.35
N ASN A 233 14.50 -5.15 0.63
CA ASN A 233 13.69 -6.36 0.61
C ASN A 233 12.79 -6.44 -0.64
N ALA A 234 11.98 -5.42 -0.91
CA ALA A 234 11.09 -5.37 -2.07
C ALA A 234 11.87 -5.48 -3.40
N GLN A 235 13.02 -4.81 -3.53
CA GLN A 235 13.87 -4.90 -4.72
C GLN A 235 14.42 -6.32 -4.95
N ILE A 236 14.95 -6.95 -3.89
CA ILE A 236 15.46 -8.33 -3.97
C ILE A 236 14.33 -9.29 -4.35
N ARG A 237 13.14 -9.13 -3.78
CA ARG A 237 11.99 -9.97 -4.10
C ARG A 237 11.50 -9.76 -5.53
N GLY A 238 11.49 -8.52 -6.02
CA GLY A 238 11.21 -8.20 -7.41
C GLY A 238 12.18 -8.88 -8.38
N ILE A 239 13.49 -8.85 -8.08
CA ILE A 239 14.52 -9.56 -8.85
C ILE A 239 14.24 -11.06 -8.89
N ILE A 240 14.00 -11.68 -7.73
CA ILE A 240 13.73 -13.13 -7.64
C ILE A 240 12.48 -13.48 -8.44
N SER A 241 11.39 -12.74 -8.24
CA SER A 241 10.11 -13.04 -8.86
C SER A 241 10.12 -12.85 -10.38
N LYS A 242 10.78 -11.80 -10.87
CA LYS A 242 10.82 -11.47 -12.30
C LYS A 242 11.75 -12.39 -13.10
N GLU A 243 12.87 -12.80 -12.51
CA GLU A 243 13.94 -13.47 -13.28
C GLU A 243 14.19 -14.92 -12.89
N PHE A 244 13.84 -15.32 -11.67
CA PHE A 244 14.15 -16.65 -11.16
C PHE A 244 12.92 -17.46 -10.75
N GLY A 245 11.76 -16.82 -10.57
CA GLY A 245 10.51 -17.47 -10.17
C GLY A 245 10.67 -18.20 -8.82
N ASN A 246 10.59 -19.53 -8.85
CA ASN A 246 10.80 -20.39 -7.67
C ASN A 246 12.27 -20.77 -7.42
N ASN A 247 13.18 -20.41 -8.34
CA ASN A 247 14.61 -20.57 -8.13
C ASN A 247 15.16 -19.38 -7.34
N PHE A 248 16.06 -19.65 -6.40
CA PHE A 248 16.66 -18.59 -5.59
C PHE A 248 18.12 -18.43 -5.98
N PRO A 249 18.52 -17.27 -6.54
CA PRO A 249 19.90 -17.05 -6.95
C PRO A 249 20.85 -17.05 -5.75
N ASP A 250 22.15 -17.21 -6.02
CA ASP A 250 23.17 -16.97 -5.00
C ASP A 250 23.09 -15.50 -4.55
N PHE A 251 23.45 -15.24 -3.30
CA PHE A 251 23.55 -13.89 -2.76
C PHE A 251 24.46 -12.98 -3.59
N LEU A 252 25.54 -13.53 -4.18
CA LEU A 252 26.43 -12.76 -5.06
C LEU A 252 25.73 -12.28 -6.33
N VAL A 253 24.84 -13.08 -6.92
CA VAL A 253 24.07 -12.69 -8.11
C VAL A 253 23.12 -11.53 -7.79
N VAL A 254 22.54 -11.52 -6.59
CA VAL A 254 21.69 -10.41 -6.12
C VAL A 254 22.53 -9.15 -5.85
N CYS A 255 23.75 -9.31 -5.32
CA CYS A 255 24.69 -8.22 -5.13
C CYS A 255 25.02 -7.52 -6.46
N ASP A 256 25.34 -8.30 -7.50
CA ASP A 256 25.68 -7.78 -8.83
C ASP A 256 24.51 -7.01 -9.45
N LYS A 257 23.29 -7.55 -9.34
CA LYS A 257 22.08 -6.90 -9.86
C LYS A 257 21.73 -5.58 -9.18
N LEU A 258 22.07 -5.46 -7.90
CA LEU A 258 21.85 -4.25 -7.12
C LEU A 258 23.05 -3.30 -7.16
N ALA A 259 24.12 -3.66 -7.88
CA ALA A 259 25.41 -2.95 -7.87
C ALA A 259 25.93 -2.69 -6.45
N MET A 260 25.77 -3.67 -5.54
CA MET A 260 26.20 -3.58 -4.14
C MET A 260 27.23 -4.64 -3.80
N THR A 261 28.19 -4.30 -2.94
CA THR A 261 29.07 -5.33 -2.37
C THR A 261 28.31 -6.20 -1.35
N PRO A 262 28.73 -7.47 -1.12
CA PRO A 262 28.09 -8.35 -0.15
C PRO A 262 28.00 -7.76 1.27
N GLN A 263 29.01 -6.99 1.67
CA GLN A 263 29.06 -6.33 2.97
C GLN A 263 28.02 -5.21 3.07
N THR A 264 27.91 -4.36 2.04
CA THR A 264 26.91 -3.29 1.99
C THR A 264 25.50 -3.87 1.99
N LEU A 265 25.26 -4.92 1.19
CA LEU A 265 23.93 -5.53 1.08
C LEU A 265 23.51 -6.20 2.40
N ARG A 266 24.41 -6.92 3.07
CA ARG A 266 24.13 -7.49 4.41
C ARG A 266 23.85 -6.42 5.46
N ARG A 267 24.62 -5.33 5.47
CA ARG A 267 24.41 -4.23 6.41
C ARG A 267 23.03 -3.61 6.20
N ARG A 268 22.69 -3.24 4.97
CA ARG A 268 21.39 -2.63 4.65
C ARG A 268 20.22 -3.57 4.95
N LEU A 269 20.33 -4.87 4.67
CA LEU A 269 19.30 -5.84 5.04
C LEU A 269 19.13 -5.91 6.57
N LYS A 270 20.23 -5.88 7.32
CA LYS A 270 20.19 -5.85 8.79
C LYS A 270 19.56 -4.56 9.31
N ASP A 271 19.86 -3.42 8.70
CA ASP A 271 19.24 -2.13 9.03
C ASP A 271 17.72 -2.18 8.79
N GLU A 272 17.26 -2.90 7.75
CA GLU A 272 15.86 -3.22 7.51
C GLU A 272 15.31 -4.36 8.41
N ASN A 273 16.05 -4.81 9.43
CA ASN A 273 15.70 -5.94 10.29
C ASN A 273 15.33 -7.20 9.50
N THR A 274 16.12 -7.54 8.48
CA THR A 274 15.94 -8.76 7.69
C THR A 274 17.27 -9.35 7.20
N SER A 275 17.21 -10.46 6.47
CA SER A 275 18.34 -11.11 5.82
C SER A 275 17.90 -11.76 4.52
N TYR A 276 18.87 -12.05 3.64
CA TYR A 276 18.57 -12.73 2.38
C TYR A 276 17.90 -14.09 2.58
N GLN A 277 18.31 -14.83 3.61
CA GLN A 277 17.69 -16.11 3.94
C GLN A 277 16.24 -15.96 4.37
N GLU A 278 15.92 -14.95 5.19
CA GLU A 278 14.53 -14.66 5.59
C GLU A 278 13.66 -14.22 4.41
N ILE A 279 14.23 -13.48 3.46
CA ILE A 279 13.55 -13.09 2.23
C ILE A 279 13.17 -14.34 1.42
N LYS A 280 14.16 -15.24 1.19
CA LYS A 280 13.94 -16.53 0.51
C LYS A 280 12.89 -17.39 1.22
N ASP A 281 13.02 -17.53 2.53
CA ASP A 281 12.12 -18.32 3.35
C ASP A 281 10.69 -17.79 3.27
N SER A 282 10.51 -16.46 3.29
CA SER A 282 9.18 -15.89 3.17
C SER A 282 8.61 -16.02 1.76
N ILE A 283 9.40 -15.86 0.68
CA ILE A 283 8.90 -16.13 -0.68
C ILE A 283 8.44 -17.60 -0.78
N ARG A 284 9.25 -18.54 -0.27
CA ARG A 284 8.89 -19.97 -0.23
C ARG A 284 7.62 -20.21 0.56
N LYS A 285 7.47 -19.59 1.72
CA LYS A 285 6.25 -19.69 2.53
C LYS A 285 5.03 -19.23 1.75
N ASP A 286 5.09 -18.04 1.14
CA ASP A 286 3.97 -17.43 0.44
C ASP A 286 3.54 -18.30 -0.76
N ALA A 287 4.52 -18.79 -1.54
CA ALA A 287 4.27 -19.72 -2.64
C ALA A 287 3.74 -21.09 -2.16
N SER A 288 4.25 -21.60 -1.04
CA SER A 288 3.79 -22.87 -0.45
C SER A 288 2.33 -22.77 -0.02
N ILE A 289 1.93 -21.68 0.63
CA ILE A 289 0.53 -21.44 1.03
C ILE A 289 -0.37 -21.42 -0.21
N TYR A 290 0.07 -20.77 -1.29
CA TYR A 290 -0.64 -20.77 -2.56
C TYR A 290 -0.82 -22.18 -3.12
N TYR A 291 0.25 -22.98 -3.22
CA TYR A 291 0.13 -24.34 -3.76
C TYR A 291 -0.61 -25.31 -2.83
N LEU A 292 -0.61 -25.07 -1.52
CA LEU A 292 -1.41 -25.87 -0.59
C LEU A 292 -2.92 -25.71 -0.82
N SER A 293 -3.35 -24.58 -1.40
CA SER A 293 -4.74 -24.35 -1.83
C SER A 293 -5.16 -25.12 -3.08
N LYS A 294 -4.22 -25.82 -3.72
CA LYS A 294 -4.46 -26.62 -4.92
C LYS A 294 -4.63 -28.10 -4.52
N PRO A 295 -5.86 -28.64 -4.47
CA PRO A 295 -6.10 -30.03 -4.07
C PRO A 295 -5.44 -31.05 -5.00
N GLU A 296 -5.18 -30.67 -6.25
CA GLU A 296 -4.51 -31.48 -7.27
C GLU A 296 -3.01 -31.70 -7.03
N LEU A 297 -2.36 -30.90 -6.17
CA LEU A 297 -0.93 -31.04 -5.87
C LEU A 297 -0.72 -31.82 -4.57
N THR A 298 0.14 -32.82 -4.56
CA THR A 298 0.60 -33.49 -3.34
C THR A 298 1.58 -32.62 -2.56
N ILE A 299 1.76 -32.88 -1.26
CA ILE A 299 2.72 -32.14 -0.43
C ILE A 299 4.16 -32.34 -0.91
N ASP A 300 4.48 -33.53 -1.43
CA ASP A 300 5.79 -33.87 -1.96
C ASP A 300 6.09 -33.11 -3.27
N GLU A 301 5.11 -32.99 -4.16
CA GLU A 301 5.22 -32.15 -5.37
C GLU A 301 5.43 -30.68 -5.01
N ILE A 302 4.74 -30.18 -3.96
CA ILE A 302 4.95 -28.81 -3.48
C ILE A 302 6.36 -28.64 -2.92
N ALA A 303 6.88 -29.60 -2.15
CA ALA A 303 8.24 -29.55 -1.65
C ALA A 303 9.26 -29.43 -2.79
N LEU A 304 9.07 -30.23 -3.85
CA LEU A 304 9.92 -30.19 -5.04
C LEU A 304 9.81 -28.85 -5.78
N LEU A 305 8.59 -28.34 -5.98
CA LEU A 305 8.33 -27.03 -6.61
C LEU A 305 8.98 -25.87 -5.87
N MET A 306 9.11 -25.97 -4.54
CA MET A 306 9.76 -24.97 -3.68
C MET A 306 11.29 -25.12 -3.60
N GLY A 307 11.85 -26.08 -4.35
CA GLY A 307 13.29 -26.34 -4.45
C GLY A 307 13.86 -27.02 -3.21
N PHE A 308 13.08 -27.87 -2.53
CA PHE A 308 13.59 -28.77 -1.50
C PHE A 308 13.93 -30.12 -2.11
N SER A 309 15.11 -30.65 -1.78
CA SER A 309 15.54 -31.98 -2.20
C SER A 309 14.74 -33.10 -1.54
N GLU A 310 14.16 -32.84 -0.36
CA GLU A 310 13.36 -33.80 0.41
C GLU A 310 12.15 -33.12 1.06
N ALA A 311 11.00 -33.81 1.02
CA ALA A 311 9.77 -33.36 1.68
C ALA A 311 9.93 -33.19 3.20
N SER A 312 10.81 -33.99 3.83
CA SER A 312 11.15 -33.90 5.26
C SER A 312 11.69 -32.51 5.65
N SER A 313 12.46 -31.90 4.75
CA SER A 313 13.07 -30.58 4.94
C SER A 313 12.06 -29.47 4.70
N PHE A 314 11.19 -29.65 3.71
CA PHE A 314 10.05 -28.76 3.49
C PHE A 314 9.10 -28.74 4.70
N HIS A 315 8.73 -29.90 5.24
CA HIS A 315 7.84 -29.99 6.41
C HIS A 315 8.38 -29.22 7.62
N ARG A 316 9.67 -29.37 7.93
CA ARG A 316 10.32 -28.66 9.03
C ARG A 316 10.35 -27.15 8.80
N ALA A 317 10.70 -26.74 7.59
CA ALA A 317 10.74 -25.33 7.22
C ALA A 317 9.33 -24.70 7.28
N PHE A 318 8.34 -25.34 6.66
CA PHE A 318 6.95 -24.88 6.65
C PHE A 318 6.37 -24.79 8.07
N LYS A 319 6.63 -25.78 8.93
CA LYS A 319 6.22 -25.73 10.35
C LYS A 319 6.91 -24.61 11.11
N LYS A 320 8.20 -24.36 10.86
CA LYS A 320 8.91 -23.22 11.43
C LYS A 320 8.30 -21.88 11.00
N TRP A 321 7.88 -21.78 9.74
CA TRP A 321 7.33 -20.54 9.17
C TRP A 321 5.87 -20.25 9.56
N THR A 322 5.07 -21.30 9.79
CA THR A 322 3.60 -21.18 9.96
C THR A 322 3.07 -21.69 11.30
N GLY A 323 3.91 -22.39 12.08
CA GLY A 323 3.51 -23.07 13.31
C GLY A 323 2.80 -24.42 13.08
N LYS A 324 2.39 -24.74 11.85
CA LYS A 324 1.60 -25.95 11.52
C LYS A 324 2.30 -26.80 10.46
N THR A 325 1.99 -28.09 10.40
CA THR A 325 2.47 -28.94 9.30
C THR A 325 1.75 -28.59 8.00
N PRO A 326 2.36 -28.81 6.83
CA PRO A 326 1.71 -28.55 5.53
C PRO A 326 0.34 -29.24 5.41
N SER A 327 0.23 -30.49 5.85
CA SER A 327 -1.02 -31.27 5.81
C SER A 327 -2.11 -30.67 6.70
N ALA A 328 -1.77 -30.29 7.94
CA ALA A 328 -2.74 -29.68 8.85
C ALA A 328 -3.21 -28.31 8.34
N TYR A 329 -2.27 -27.52 7.80
CA TYR A 329 -2.58 -26.24 7.19
C TYR A 329 -3.49 -26.38 5.97
N ARG A 330 -3.23 -27.36 5.10
CA ARG A 330 -4.09 -27.67 3.95
C ARG A 330 -5.49 -28.08 4.36
N GLN A 331 -5.61 -28.91 5.39
CA GLN A 331 -6.91 -29.39 5.86
C GLN A 331 -7.79 -28.22 6.32
N GLU A 332 -7.23 -27.26 7.05
CA GLU A 332 -7.94 -26.03 7.47
C GLU A 332 -8.27 -25.10 6.30
N LEU A 333 -7.45 -25.12 5.25
CA LEU A 333 -7.64 -24.25 4.10
C LEU A 333 -8.67 -24.79 3.10
N LEU A 334 -8.92 -26.10 3.10
CA LEU A 334 -9.86 -26.79 2.21
C LEU A 334 -11.15 -27.26 2.92
N SER A 335 -11.24 -27.11 4.24
CA SER A 335 -12.45 -27.35 5.04
C SER A 335 -13.44 -26.20 4.93
#